data_AF-A0A654DRI5-F1
#
_entry.id   AF-A0A654DRI5-F1
#
_cell.length_a   1.000
_cell.length_b   1.000
_cell.length_c   1.000
_cell.angle_alpha   90.00
_cell.angle_beta   90.00
_cell.angle_gamma   90.00
#
_symmetry.space_group_name_H-M   'P 1'
#
loop_
_entity.id
_entity.type
_entity.pdbx_description
1 polymer ?
#
loop_
_entity_poly.entity_id
_entity_poly.type
_entity_poly.pdbx_seq_one_letter_code
_entity_poly.pdbx_strand_id
1 'polypeptide(L)'
;MRSNYAHLILLDLVIYETHRSGYDPVKNVQDFWDKYPLSTIKDYIVVLHPDTVDNEKTKDNPQLSEFSVELLRVLIAYLMIHTTQLDLGKVSISIELHKESIDTSKAISDFFRRVSSSNINS
;
A
#
# COMPACT_ATOMS: atom_id res chain seq x y z
N MET A 1 15.81 24.14 -15.07
CA MET A 1 14.91 23.02 -15.43
C MET A 1 13.47 23.50 -15.32
N ARG A 2 12.58 23.15 -16.26
CA ARG A 2 11.15 23.52 -16.18
C ARG A 2 10.54 22.88 -14.92
N SER A 3 9.84 23.68 -14.11
CA SER A 3 9.19 23.31 -12.84
C SER A 3 8.29 22.06 -12.91
N ASN A 4 7.79 21.73 -14.10
CA ASN A 4 6.76 20.71 -14.32
C ASN A 4 7.21 19.25 -14.10
N TYR A 5 8.49 18.97 -13.86
CA TYR A 5 8.99 17.60 -13.67
C TYR A 5 9.41 17.31 -12.21
N ALA A 6 9.25 18.27 -11.30
CA ALA A 6 9.68 18.10 -9.91
C ALA A 6 9.02 16.88 -9.23
N HIS A 7 7.78 16.55 -9.59
CA HIS A 7 7.09 15.36 -9.10
C HIS A 7 7.64 14.05 -9.68
N LEU A 8 8.17 14.07 -10.91
CA LEU A 8 8.83 12.90 -11.51
C LEU A 8 10.17 12.61 -10.84
N ILE A 9 10.84 13.64 -10.29
CA ILE A 9 12.13 13.44 -9.56
C ILE A 9 11.95 12.47 -8.39
N LEU A 10 10.82 12.53 -7.67
CA LEU A 10 10.57 11.60 -6.56
C LEU A 10 10.34 10.17 -7.05
N LEU A 11 9.66 10.00 -8.18
CA LEU A 11 9.44 8.68 -8.79
C LEU A 11 10.75 8.10 -9.33
N ASP A 12 11.52 8.90 -10.06
CA ASP A 12 12.84 8.51 -10.58
C ASP A 12 13.81 8.18 -9.43
N LEU A 13 13.72 8.91 -8.32
CA LEU A 13 14.54 8.66 -7.13
C LEU A 13 14.21 7.30 -6.52
N VAL A 14 12.94 6.92 -6.41
CA VAL A 14 12.54 5.60 -5.90
C VAL A 14 13.08 4.48 -6.78
N ILE A 15 13.08 4.65 -8.10
CA ILE A 15 13.67 3.66 -9.03
C ILE A 15 15.20 3.63 -8.85
N TYR A 16 15.84 4.79 -8.76
CA TYR A 16 17.29 4.89 -8.55
C TYR A 16 17.75 4.26 -7.23
N GLU A 17 16.95 4.39 -6.16
CA GLU A 17 17.21 3.79 -4.85
C GLU A 17 17.45 2.28 -4.95
N THR A 18 16.78 1.58 -5.88
CA THR A 18 16.93 0.13 -6.10
C THR A 18 18.34 -0.28 -6.53
N HIS A 19 19.10 0.63 -7.14
CA HIS A 19 20.46 0.39 -7.61
C HIS A 19 21.53 0.80 -6.60
N ARG A 20 21.15 1.40 -5.46
CA ARG A 20 22.10 1.82 -4.43
C ARG A 20 22.64 0.62 -3.66
N SER A 21 23.93 0.67 -3.33
CA SER A 21 24.54 -0.28 -2.40
C SER A 21 23.83 -0.21 -1.05
N GLY A 22 23.31 -1.34 -0.58
CA GLY A 22 22.56 -1.44 0.68
C GLY A 22 21.05 -1.23 0.56
N TYR A 23 20.51 -1.16 -0.67
CA TYR A 23 19.07 -1.24 -0.86
C TYR A 23 18.54 -2.60 -0.37
N ASP A 24 17.62 -2.56 0.60
CA ASP A 24 17.00 -3.73 1.17
C ASP A 24 15.48 -3.68 0.89
N PRO A 25 14.99 -4.46 -0.08
CA PRO A 25 13.57 -4.46 -0.39
C PRO A 25 12.73 -5.07 0.74
N VAL A 26 13.25 -6.00 1.53
CA VAL A 26 12.53 -6.61 2.67
C VAL A 26 12.29 -5.55 3.73
N LYS A 27 13.31 -4.76 4.04
CA LYS A 27 13.21 -3.65 4.98
C LYS A 27 12.22 -2.58 4.50
N ASN A 28 12.25 -2.19 3.22
CA ASN A 28 11.30 -1.22 2.69
C ASN A 28 9.84 -1.69 2.83
N VAL A 29 9.59 -3.00 2.70
CA VAL A 29 8.26 -3.55 2.96
C VAL A 29 7.91 -3.45 4.45
N GLN A 30 8.83 -3.84 5.35
CA GLN A 30 8.60 -3.74 6.80
C GLN A 30 8.32 -2.30 7.23
N ASP A 31 9.18 -1.35 6.84
CA ASP A 31 9.06 0.07 7.20
C ASP A 31 7.71 0.66 6.75
N PHE A 32 7.19 0.26 5.58
CA PHE A 32 5.89 0.70 5.09
C PHE A 32 4.73 0.22 5.96
N TRP A 33 4.72 -1.07 6.33
CA TRP A 33 3.67 -1.65 7.17
C TRP A 33 3.73 -1.19 8.62
N ASP A 34 4.92 -0.86 9.12
CA ASP A 34 5.09 -0.27 10.46
C ASP A 34 4.63 1.20 10.50
N LYS A 35 4.78 1.93 9.39
CA LYS A 35 4.43 3.35 9.30
C LYS A 35 2.92 3.59 9.13
N TYR A 36 2.25 2.80 8.30
CA TYR A 36 0.85 3.06 7.93
C TYR A 36 -0.12 2.00 8.43
N PRO A 37 -1.06 2.36 9.32
CA PRO A 37 -2.16 1.48 9.65
C PRO A 37 -3.01 1.15 8.42
N LEU A 38 -3.53 -0.08 8.33
CA LEU A 38 -4.40 -0.53 7.24
C LEU A 38 -5.60 0.39 6.98
N SER A 39 -6.19 0.98 8.03
CA SER A 39 -7.26 1.98 7.89
C SER A 39 -6.78 3.21 7.13
N THR A 40 -5.62 3.75 7.49
CA THR A 40 -4.99 4.90 6.80
C THR A 40 -4.64 4.56 5.36
N ILE A 41 -4.07 3.37 5.11
CA ILE A 41 -3.76 2.90 3.75
C ILE A 41 -5.03 2.89 2.91
N LYS A 42 -6.11 2.31 3.41
CA LYS A 42 -7.41 2.26 2.72
C LYS A 42 -7.91 3.67 2.41
N ASP A 43 -7.93 4.56 3.41
CA ASP A 43 -8.46 5.91 3.24
C ASP A 43 -7.63 6.70 2.22
N TYR A 44 -6.30 6.61 2.28
CA TYR A 44 -5.42 7.28 1.33
C TYR A 44 -5.54 6.72 -0.09
N ILE A 45 -5.69 5.40 -0.26
CA ILE A 45 -5.94 4.80 -1.57
C ILE A 45 -7.28 5.28 -2.16
N VAL A 46 -8.33 5.36 -1.34
CA VAL A 46 -9.64 5.86 -1.79
C VAL A 46 -9.50 7.31 -2.26
N VAL A 47 -8.82 8.16 -1.50
CA VAL A 47 -8.63 9.59 -1.86
C VAL A 47 -7.77 9.78 -3.10
N LEU A 48 -6.86 8.83 -3.40
CA LEU A 48 -6.07 8.84 -4.64
C LEU A 48 -6.91 8.41 -5.87
N HIS A 49 -8.13 7.90 -5.70
CA HIS A 49 -8.96 7.45 -6.81
C HIS A 49 -9.55 8.63 -7.60
N PRO A 50 -9.36 8.72 -8.93
CA PRO A 50 -9.70 9.90 -9.75
C PRO A 50 -11.15 10.38 -9.59
N ASP A 51 -12.10 9.45 -9.43
CA ASP A 51 -13.54 9.75 -9.35
C ASP A 51 -13.99 10.30 -7.98
N THR A 52 -13.09 10.33 -6.99
CA THR A 52 -13.39 10.86 -5.64
C THR A 52 -12.78 12.23 -5.38
N VAL A 53 -12.02 12.77 -6.34
CA VAL A 53 -11.17 13.95 -6.12
C VAL A 53 -11.87 15.23 -6.61
N ASP A 54 -12.17 16.13 -5.67
CA ASP A 54 -12.27 17.56 -5.97
C ASP A 54 -10.84 18.05 -6.22
N ASN A 55 -10.39 17.91 -7.48
CA ASN A 55 -8.99 17.88 -7.94
C ASN A 55 -8.10 19.06 -7.51
N GLU A 56 -8.66 20.15 -7.00
CA GLU A 56 -7.90 21.32 -6.56
C GLU A 56 -7.40 21.23 -5.11
N LYS A 57 -8.14 20.57 -4.20
CA LYS A 57 -7.75 20.51 -2.77
C LYS A 57 -6.74 19.41 -2.46
N THR A 58 -6.69 18.39 -3.30
CA THR A 58 -5.94 17.16 -3.05
C THR A 58 -4.55 17.17 -3.69
N LYS A 59 -4.35 17.98 -4.75
CA LYS A 59 -3.07 18.10 -5.47
C LYS A 59 -1.92 18.64 -4.60
N ASP A 60 -2.24 19.45 -3.61
CA ASP A 60 -1.25 20.09 -2.74
C ASP A 60 -1.21 19.45 -1.34
N ASN A 61 -1.81 18.28 -1.13
CA ASN A 61 -1.71 17.59 0.15
C ASN A 61 -0.34 16.86 0.26
N PRO A 62 0.59 17.36 1.11
CA PRO A 62 1.93 16.77 1.21
C PRO A 62 1.89 15.34 1.74
N GLN A 63 0.92 14.98 2.59
CA GLN A 63 0.81 13.63 3.15
C GLN A 63 0.41 12.61 2.08
N LEU A 64 -0.50 12.98 1.17
CA LEU A 64 -0.90 12.11 0.06
C LEU A 64 0.20 11.98 -0.98
N SER A 65 0.93 13.07 -1.24
CA SER A 65 2.11 13.05 -2.10
C SER A 65 3.19 12.11 -1.53
N GLU A 66 3.55 12.27 -0.25
CA GLU A 66 4.49 11.39 0.45
C GLU A 66 4.03 9.93 0.42
N PHE A 67 2.77 9.67 0.78
CA PHE A 67 2.19 8.33 0.73
C PHE A 67 2.27 7.70 -0.66
N SER A 68 2.00 8.46 -1.73
CA SER A 68 2.06 7.95 -3.11
C SER A 68 3.47 7.49 -3.50
N VAL A 69 4.50 8.21 -3.05
CA VAL A 69 5.91 7.87 -3.29
C VAL A 69 6.29 6.62 -2.49
N GLU A 70 5.89 6.53 -1.23
CA GLU A 70 6.15 5.37 -0.39
C GLU A 70 5.38 4.13 -0.84
N LEU A 71 4.16 4.30 -1.35
CA LEU A 71 3.38 3.25 -1.99
C LEU A 71 4.09 2.71 -3.24
N LEU A 72 4.64 3.59 -4.09
CA LEU A 72 5.44 3.15 -5.23
C LEU A 72 6.70 2.38 -4.77
N ARG A 73 7.39 2.88 -3.74
CA ARG A 73 8.59 2.22 -3.20
C ARG A 73 8.30 0.81 -2.72
N VAL A 74 7.20 0.61 -1.97
CA VAL A 74 6.84 -0.72 -1.46
C VAL A 74 6.39 -1.66 -2.59
N LEU A 75 5.70 -1.16 -3.62
CA LEU A 75 5.32 -1.96 -4.79
C LEU A 75 6.55 -2.45 -5.57
N ILE A 76 7.55 -1.58 -5.78
CA ILE A 76 8.82 -1.95 -6.40
C ILE A 76 9.56 -2.96 -5.53
N ALA A 77 9.60 -2.76 -4.21
CA ALA A 77 10.23 -3.70 -3.29
C ALA A 77 9.58 -5.09 -3.35
N TYR A 78 8.25 -5.18 -3.36
CA TYR A 78 7.52 -6.43 -3.56
C TYR A 78 7.87 -7.10 -4.90
N LEU A 79 7.90 -6.33 -6.00
CA LEU A 79 8.29 -6.84 -7.32
C LEU A 79 9.73 -7.37 -7.32
N MET A 80 10.66 -6.67 -6.68
CA MET A 80 12.05 -7.09 -6.57
C MET A 80 12.17 -8.37 -5.76
N ILE A 81 11.51 -8.47 -4.60
CA ILE A 81 11.52 -9.69 -3.80
C ILE A 81 10.99 -10.87 -4.61
N HIS A 82 9.86 -10.68 -5.30
CA HIS A 82 9.28 -11.73 -6.13
C HIS A 82 10.22 -12.16 -7.27
N THR A 83 10.84 -11.21 -7.98
CA THR A 83 11.73 -11.51 -9.11
C THR A 83 13.09 -12.07 -8.70
N THR A 84 13.58 -11.72 -7.51
CA THR A 84 14.85 -12.21 -6.94
C THR A 84 14.68 -13.43 -6.03
N GLN A 85 13.46 -13.94 -5.88
CA GLN A 85 13.11 -15.08 -5.01
C GLN A 85 13.56 -14.89 -3.55
N LEU A 86 13.56 -13.64 -3.06
CA LEU A 86 13.83 -13.37 -1.66
C LEU A 86 12.67 -13.86 -0.78
N ASP A 87 13.01 -14.32 0.42
CA ASP A 87 12.03 -14.87 1.35
C ASP A 87 11.20 -13.76 2.03
N LEU A 88 9.95 -13.62 1.58
CA LEU A 88 8.92 -12.76 2.18
C LEU A 88 8.43 -13.24 3.54
N GLY A 89 8.69 -14.50 3.93
CA GLY A 89 8.36 -15.01 5.25
C GLY A 89 9.03 -14.23 6.38
N LYS A 90 10.12 -13.51 6.08
CA LYS A 90 10.80 -12.58 7.00
C LYS A 90 10.11 -11.22 7.12
N VAL A 91 9.26 -10.86 6.17
CA VAL A 91 8.33 -9.73 6.34
C VAL A 91 7.18 -10.24 7.20
N SER A 92 7.40 -10.25 8.51
CA SER A 92 6.30 -10.31 9.46
C SER A 92 5.53 -9.00 9.37
N ILE A 93 4.57 -8.92 8.44
CA ILE A 93 3.53 -7.90 8.52
C ILE A 93 2.91 -8.10 9.90
N SER A 94 2.99 -7.09 10.77
CA SER A 94 2.41 -7.19 12.11
C SER A 94 0.89 -7.21 11.98
N ILE A 95 0.36 -8.40 11.70
CA ILE A 95 -1.09 -8.68 11.63
C ILE A 95 -1.72 -8.34 12.98
N GLU A 96 -0.96 -8.32 14.07
CA GLU A 96 -1.42 -8.01 15.41
C GLU A 96 -2.01 -6.60 15.53
N LEU A 97 -1.41 -5.61 14.85
CA LEU A 97 -1.95 -4.24 14.75
C LEU A 97 -3.26 -4.16 13.96
N HIS A 98 -3.55 -5.17 13.13
CA HIS A 98 -4.70 -5.21 12.22
C HIS A 98 -5.67 -6.35 12.51
N LYS A 99 -5.43 -7.11 13.57
CA LYS A 99 -6.11 -8.38 13.86
C LYS A 99 -7.61 -8.17 14.02
N GLU A 100 -8.02 -7.15 14.77
CA GLU A 100 -9.42 -6.82 14.98
C GLU A 100 -10.14 -6.47 13.66
N SER A 101 -9.50 -5.67 12.80
CA SER A 101 -10.06 -5.30 11.50
C SER A 101 -10.18 -6.52 10.57
N ILE A 102 -9.16 -7.38 10.56
CA ILE A 102 -9.13 -8.61 9.77
C ILE A 102 -10.19 -9.60 10.27
N ASP A 103 -10.30 -9.80 11.58
CA ASP A 103 -11.27 -10.69 12.20
C ASP A 103 -12.70 -10.20 11.93
N THR A 104 -12.94 -8.89 11.98
CA THR A 104 -14.23 -8.28 11.64
C THR A 104 -14.57 -8.49 10.16
N SER A 105 -13.62 -8.23 9.25
CA SER A 105 -13.81 -8.44 7.81
C SER A 105 -14.11 -9.91 7.50
N LYS A 106 -13.39 -10.83 8.15
CA LYS A 106 -13.62 -12.27 8.05
C LYS A 106 -15.00 -12.66 8.56
N ALA A 107 -15.42 -12.16 9.71
CA ALA A 107 -16.74 -12.44 10.28
C ALA A 107 -17.88 -11.97 9.34
N ILE A 108 -17.73 -10.79 8.73
CA ILE A 108 -18.68 -10.27 7.74
C ILE A 108 -18.71 -11.18 6.50
N SER A 109 -17.54 -11.54 5.96
CA SER A 109 -17.44 -12.42 4.79
C SER A 109 -18.07 -13.79 5.05
N ASP A 110 -17.78 -14.39 6.21
CA ASP A 110 -18.35 -15.67 6.64
C ASP A 110 -19.88 -15.60 6.81
N PHE A 111 -20.40 -14.49 7.33
CA PHE A 111 -21.84 -14.25 7.42
C PHE A 111 -22.50 -14.24 6.04
N PHE A 112 -21.99 -13.44 5.10
CA PHE A 112 -22.57 -13.34 3.77
C PHE A 112 -22.46 -14.66 3.00
N ARG A 113 -21.33 -15.36 3.12
CA ARG A 113 -21.17 -16.69 2.52
C ARG A 113 -22.23 -17.66 3.02
N ARG A 114 -22.48 -17.68 4.34
CA ARG A 114 -23.53 -18.51 4.95
C ARG A 114 -24.91 -18.15 4.37
N VAL A 115 -25.29 -16.87 4.38
CA VAL A 115 -26.60 -16.42 3.89
C VAL A 115 -26.79 -16.73 2.41
N SER A 116 -25.78 -16.50 1.57
CA SER A 116 -25.83 -16.85 0.14
C SER A 116 -25.97 -18.34 -0.11
N SER A 117 -25.29 -19.19 0.68
CA SER A 117 -25.44 -20.65 0.58
C SER A 117 -26.80 -21.17 1.07
N SER A 118 -27.41 -20.48 2.05
CA SER A 118 -28.75 -20.82 2.55
C SER A 118 -29.88 -20.49 1.56
N ASN A 119 -29.63 -19.59 0.60
CA ASN A 119 -30.65 -19.08 -0.31
C ASN A 119 -30.78 -19.87 -1.63
N ILE A 120 -29.96 -20.91 -1.82
CA ILE A 120 -29.99 -21.77 -3.03
C ILE A 120 -30.96 -22.96 -2.85
N ASN A 121 -31.43 -23.21 -1.63
CA ASN A 121 -32.30 -24.36 -1.30
C ASN A 121 -33.73 -23.96 -0.88
N SER A 122 -34.25 -22.80 -1.31
CA SER A 122 -35.65 -22.40 -1.07
C SER A 122 -36.43 -22.19 -2.36
#